data_AF-A0A1A7XBJ0-F1
#
_entry.id   AF-A0A1A7XBJ0-F1
#
_cell.length_a   1.000
_cell.length_b   1.000
_cell.length_c   1.000
_cell.angle_alpha   90.00
_cell.angle_beta   90.00
_cell.angle_gamma   90.00
#
_symmetry.space_group_name_H-M   'P 1'
#
loop_
_entity.id
_entity.type
_entity.pdbx_description
1 polymer ?
#
loop_
_entity_poly.entity_id
_entity_poly.type
_entity_poly.pdbx_seq_one_letter_code
_entity_poly.pdbx_strand_id
1 'polypeptide(L)'
;PAKSQLYLLGQTINIQVSAPHLPPGLKLYISSCYATPPSGSKSSLKYAMIDNFGCMVDSKHDPGASQFISRTDNTIRFSLKAFQFTADPELEISIHCKLS
;
A
#
# COMPACT_ATOMS: atom_id res chain seq x y z
N PRO A 1 5.33 23.78 7.99
CA PRO A 1 4.71 22.74 8.84
C PRO A 1 4.30 21.53 8.00
N ALA A 2 4.98 20.39 8.19
CA ALA A 2 4.53 19.14 7.58
C ALA A 2 3.19 18.76 8.25
N LYS A 3 2.09 18.79 7.50
CA LYS A 3 0.82 18.25 7.98
C LYS A 3 1.02 16.74 8.15
N SER A 4 1.00 16.23 9.37
CA SER A 4 0.74 14.81 9.59
C SER A 4 -0.65 14.52 9.03
N GLN A 5 -0.73 13.75 7.94
CA GLN A 5 -2.01 13.33 7.38
C GLN A 5 -2.53 12.19 8.26
N LEU A 6 -3.37 12.56 9.23
CA LEU A 6 -4.17 11.59 9.98
C LEU A 6 -5.32 11.12 9.08
N TYR A 7 -5.49 9.81 8.99
CA TYR A 7 -6.64 9.19 8.33
C TYR A 7 -7.54 8.55 9.37
N LEU A 8 -8.83 8.82 9.29
CA LEU A 8 -9.83 8.09 10.08
C LEU A 8 -10.09 6.73 9.45
N LEU A 9 -10.38 5.71 10.27
CA LEU A 9 -10.70 4.37 9.79
C LEU A 9 -11.78 4.41 8.69
N GLY A 10 -11.57 3.64 7.63
CA GLY A 10 -12.47 3.59 6.47
C GLY A 10 -12.29 4.71 5.45
N GLN A 11 -11.54 5.77 5.74
CA GLN A 11 -11.23 6.81 4.75
C GLN A 11 -10.34 6.26 3.62
N THR A 12 -10.55 6.77 2.41
CA THR A 12 -9.73 6.37 1.26
C THR A 12 -8.36 7.03 1.30
N ILE A 13 -7.31 6.21 1.31
CA ILE A 13 -5.91 6.61 1.15
C ILE A 13 -5.54 6.38 -0.32
N ASN A 14 -5.16 7.44 -1.03
CA ASN A 14 -4.71 7.35 -2.41
C ASN A 14 -3.18 7.29 -2.46
N ILE A 15 -2.65 6.24 -3.11
CA ILE A 15 -1.21 5.98 -3.20
C ILE A 15 -0.79 6.02 -4.67
N GLN A 16 0.29 6.76 -4.93
CA GLN A 16 0.96 6.77 -6.22
C GLN A 16 2.39 6.27 -6.04
N VAL A 17 2.78 5.30 -6.87
CA VAL A 17 4.15 4.85 -7.01
C VAL A 17 4.63 5.23 -8.40
N SER A 18 5.78 5.89 -8.48
CA SER A 18 6.36 6.35 -9.75
C SER A 18 7.84 6.02 -9.85
N ALA A 19 8.29 5.69 -11.06
CA ALA A 19 9.69 5.51 -11.43
C ALA A 19 10.08 6.56 -12.49
N PRO A 20 10.50 7.78 -12.08
CA PRO A 20 10.70 8.90 -13.01
C PRO A 20 11.74 8.66 -14.10
N HIS A 21 12.75 7.82 -13.81
CA HIS A 21 13.87 7.52 -14.69
C HIS A 21 13.78 6.10 -15.28
N LEU A 22 12.56 5.62 -15.55
CA LEU A 22 12.35 4.31 -16.15
C LEU A 22 12.91 4.28 -17.60
N PRO A 23 13.83 3.35 -17.92
CA PRO A 23 14.35 3.21 -19.28
C PRO A 23 13.24 2.97 -20.33
N PRO A 24 13.42 3.46 -21.57
CA PRO A 24 12.47 3.20 -22.65
C PRO A 24 12.21 1.71 -22.85
N GLY A 25 10.94 1.35 -23.04
CA GLY A 25 10.52 -0.03 -23.26
C GLY A 25 10.30 -0.86 -21.98
N LEU A 26 10.68 -0.35 -20.80
CA LEU A 26 10.34 -0.97 -19.53
C LEU A 26 8.98 -0.47 -19.01
N LYS A 27 8.37 -1.26 -18.13
CA LYS A 27 7.11 -0.95 -17.47
C LYS A 27 7.21 -1.25 -15.99
N LEU A 28 6.79 -0.31 -15.16
CA LEU A 28 6.73 -0.46 -13.73
C LEU A 28 5.58 -1.39 -13.33
N TYR A 29 5.86 -2.30 -12.41
CA TYR A 29 4.90 -3.17 -11.72
C TYR A 29 5.11 -3.13 -10.20
N ILE A 30 4.03 -3.43 -9.47
CA ILE A 30 4.09 -3.73 -8.04
C ILE A 30 4.00 -5.24 -7.90
N SER A 31 5.07 -5.87 -7.42
CA SER A 31 5.07 -7.31 -7.12
C SER A 31 4.28 -7.63 -5.85
N SER A 32 4.50 -6.84 -4.80
CA SER A 32 3.80 -6.98 -3.52
C SER A 32 3.85 -5.69 -2.71
N CYS A 33 2.88 -5.51 -1.81
CA CYS A 33 2.86 -4.47 -0.78
C CYS A 33 2.28 -5.05 0.52
N TYR A 34 2.92 -4.73 1.64
CA TYR A 34 2.43 -5.07 2.97
C TYR A 34 2.58 -3.89 3.95
N ALA A 35 1.74 -3.87 4.96
CA ALA A 35 1.80 -2.88 6.03
C ALA A 35 2.36 -3.49 7.33
N THR A 36 3.02 -2.65 8.12
CA THR A 36 3.55 -2.99 9.46
C THR A 36 3.32 -1.84 10.43
N PRO A 37 3.22 -2.10 11.75
CA PRO A 37 3.35 -1.05 12.76
C PRO A 37 4.77 -0.42 12.73
N PRO A 38 4.96 0.77 13.33
CA PRO A 38 6.22 1.56 13.32
C PRO A 38 7.33 0.84 14.08
N SER A 39 6.94 0.22 15.20
CA SER A 39 7.78 -0.64 16.00
C SER A 39 7.86 -2.02 15.34
N GLY A 40 8.74 -2.15 14.34
CA GLY A 40 9.18 -3.46 13.81
C GLY A 40 9.75 -4.43 14.87
N SER A 41 9.75 -4.03 16.15
CA SER A 41 10.31 -4.72 17.31
C SER A 41 9.44 -5.85 17.90
N LYS A 42 8.20 -6.05 17.43
CA LYS A 42 7.40 -7.27 17.73
C LYS A 42 7.15 -8.17 16.50
N SER A 43 8.02 -8.07 15.49
CA SER A 43 8.37 -9.08 14.48
C SER A 43 7.33 -10.20 14.24
N SER A 44 6.26 -9.91 13.50
CA SER A 44 5.55 -10.89 12.64
C SER A 44 4.31 -10.31 11.97
N LEU A 45 3.70 -9.27 12.54
CA LEU A 45 2.48 -8.68 11.99
C LEU A 45 2.76 -7.97 10.67
N LYS A 46 2.38 -8.63 9.58
CA LYS A 46 2.37 -8.09 8.23
C LYS A 46 0.97 -8.24 7.67
N TYR A 47 0.41 -7.13 7.20
CA TYR A 47 -0.86 -7.15 6.50
C TYR A 47 -0.60 -7.01 5.00
N ALA A 48 -0.84 -8.07 4.23
CA ALA A 48 -0.63 -8.06 2.79
C ALA A 48 -1.80 -7.37 2.07
N MET A 49 -1.52 -6.30 1.34
CA MET A 49 -2.52 -5.58 0.55
C MET A 49 -2.45 -6.00 -0.93
N ILE A 50 -1.22 -6.16 -1.43
CA ILE A 50 -0.91 -6.63 -2.78
C ILE A 50 0.09 -7.78 -2.62
N ASP A 51 -0.18 -8.92 -3.23
CA ASP A 51 0.70 -10.10 -3.18
C ASP A 51 0.49 -10.95 -4.44
N ASN A 52 1.10 -12.12 -4.54
CA ASN A 52 0.94 -13.04 -5.68
C ASN A 52 1.17 -12.34 -7.03
N PHE A 53 2.33 -11.68 -7.17
CA PHE A 53 2.75 -11.00 -8.39
C PHE A 53 1.80 -9.87 -8.82
N GLY A 54 1.37 -9.04 -7.86
CA GLY A 54 0.56 -7.85 -8.13
C GLY A 54 -0.96 -8.02 -7.96
N CYS A 55 -1.43 -9.16 -7.44
CA CYS A 55 -2.83 -9.34 -7.10
C CYS A 55 -3.21 -8.52 -5.86
N MET A 56 -4.30 -7.75 -5.95
CA MET A 56 -4.85 -7.03 -4.80
C MET A 56 -5.62 -7.99 -3.90
N VAL A 57 -4.95 -8.47 -2.86
CA VAL A 57 -5.50 -9.48 -1.93
C VAL A 57 -6.33 -8.87 -0.80
N ASP A 58 -6.14 -7.58 -0.51
CA ASP A 58 -6.96 -6.82 0.46
C ASP A 58 -8.45 -6.91 0.11
N SER A 59 -8.79 -6.62 -1.15
CA SER A 59 -10.17 -6.60 -1.63
C SER A 59 -10.82 -7.98 -1.73
N LYS A 60 -10.05 -9.07 -1.57
CA LYS A 60 -10.62 -10.41 -1.41
C LYS A 60 -11.19 -10.62 -0.01
N HIS A 61 -10.61 -9.99 1.00
CA HIS A 61 -11.03 -10.10 2.39
C HIS A 61 -12.10 -9.05 2.73
N ASP A 62 -11.93 -7.81 2.25
CA ASP A 62 -12.91 -6.73 2.38
C ASP A 62 -13.24 -6.14 0.99
N PRO A 63 -14.31 -6.61 0.33
CA PRO A 63 -14.71 -6.12 -0.99
C PRO A 63 -14.85 -4.60 -1.04
N GLY A 64 -14.06 -3.96 -1.90
CA GLY A 64 -14.04 -2.50 -2.06
C GLY A 64 -13.19 -1.76 -1.04
N ALA A 65 -12.40 -2.44 -0.19
CA ALA A 65 -11.39 -1.80 0.65
C ALA A 65 -10.24 -1.21 -0.16
N SER A 66 -9.73 -1.96 -1.14
CA SER A 66 -8.68 -1.47 -2.03
C SER A 66 -9.05 -1.61 -3.51
N GLN A 67 -8.44 -0.79 -4.36
CA GLN A 67 -8.54 -0.93 -5.81
C GLN A 67 -7.34 -0.33 -6.53
N PHE A 68 -6.95 -0.95 -7.65
CA PHE A 68 -6.11 -0.28 -8.64
C PHE A 68 -6.94 0.77 -9.38
N ILE A 69 -6.40 1.98 -9.52
CA ILE A 69 -7.08 3.12 -10.13
C ILE A 69 -6.62 3.29 -11.58
N SER A 70 -5.31 3.40 -11.79
CA SER A 70 -4.75 3.60 -13.12
C SER A 70 -3.27 3.26 -13.19
N ARG A 71 -2.77 3.05 -14.41
CA ARG A 71 -1.37 2.75 -14.68
C ARG A 71 -0.89 3.41 -15.98
N THR A 72 0.30 3.98 -15.94
CA THR A 72 1.13 4.31 -17.10
C THR A 72 2.38 3.42 -17.09
N ASP A 73 3.27 3.55 -18.07
CA ASP A 73 4.51 2.76 -18.07
C ASP A 73 5.37 3.01 -16.81
N ASN A 74 5.34 4.22 -16.24
CA ASN A 74 6.20 4.59 -15.11
C ASN A 74 5.46 4.90 -13.80
N THR A 75 4.13 4.81 -13.78
CA THR A 75 3.31 5.19 -12.62
C THR A 75 2.18 4.21 -12.40
N ILE A 76 1.99 3.80 -11.15
CA ILE A 76 0.84 3.00 -10.70
C ILE A 76 0.12 3.79 -9.60
N ARG A 77 -1.21 3.86 -9.72
CA ARG A 77 -2.09 4.45 -8.71
C ARG A 77 -3.05 3.41 -8.17
N PHE A 78 -3.17 3.34 -6.86
CA PHE A 78 -4.13 2.49 -6.16
C PHE A 78 -4.64 3.21 -4.92
N SER A 79 -5.77 2.76 -4.40
CA SER A 79 -6.31 3.24 -3.14
C SER A 79 -6.51 2.10 -2.15
N LEU A 80 -6.48 2.46 -0.87
CA LEU A 80 -6.78 1.61 0.28
C LEU A 80 -7.85 2.29 1.14
N LYS A 81 -8.57 1.54 1.95
CA LYS A 81 -9.25 2.10 3.12
C LYS A 81 -8.27 2.14 4.28
N ALA A 82 -8.28 3.24 5.03
CA ALA A 82 -7.51 3.38 6.25
C ALA A 82 -7.94 2.31 7.26
N PHE A 83 -6.96 1.64 7.84
CA PHE A 83 -7.15 0.57 8.81
C PHE A 83 -6.20 0.76 9.99
N GLN A 84 -6.39 -0.05 11.03
CA GLN A 84 -5.51 -0.12 12.19
C GLN A 84 -5.26 -1.58 12.54
N PHE A 85 -4.06 -1.89 13.05
CA PHE A 85 -3.77 -3.20 13.61
C PHE A 85 -4.49 -3.36 14.95
N THR A 86 -5.30 -4.41 15.09
CA THR A 86 -6.02 -4.69 16.34
C THR A 86 -5.10 -5.17 17.45
N ALA A 87 -4.04 -5.91 17.09
CA ALA A 87 -3.07 -6.45 18.05
C ALA A 87 -2.05 -5.41 18.55
N ASP A 88 -1.88 -4.31 17.82
CA ASP A 88 -0.99 -3.21 18.19
C ASP A 88 -1.56 -1.88 17.64
N PRO A 89 -2.49 -1.24 18.35
CA PRO A 89 -3.25 -0.09 17.85
C PRO A 89 -2.43 1.20 17.93
N GLU A 90 -1.23 1.20 17.35
CA GLU A 90 -0.46 2.42 17.10
C GLU A 90 -1.14 3.26 16.02
N LEU A 91 -0.93 4.58 16.06
CA LEU A 91 -1.50 5.52 15.11
C LEU A 91 -0.76 5.52 13.77
N GLU A 92 0.50 5.14 13.77
CA GLU A 92 1.36 5.15 12.60
C GLU A 92 1.44 3.75 11.98
N ILE A 93 1.42 3.69 10.66
CA ILE A 93 1.53 2.45 9.89
C ILE A 93 2.50 2.71 8.75
N SER A 94 3.45 1.79 8.55
CA SER A 94 4.38 1.82 7.43
C SER A 94 3.91 0.88 6.32
N ILE A 95 3.90 1.37 5.09
CA ILE A 95 3.60 0.58 3.89
C ILE A 95 4.90 0.30 3.14
N HIS A 96 5.17 -0.98 2.90
CA HIS A 96 6.35 -1.46 2.21
C HIS A 96 5.93 -2.12 0.90
N CYS A 97 6.55 -1.74 -0.21
CA CYS A 97 6.23 -2.29 -1.53
C CYS A 97 7.49 -2.78 -2.26
N LYS A 98 7.38 -3.91 -2.94
CA LYS A 98 8.39 -4.42 -3.87
C LYS A 98 7.97 -4.09 -5.30
N LEU A 99 8.82 -3.36 -6.01
CA LEU A 99 8.60 -2.96 -7.39
C LEU A 99 9.38 -3.87 -8.35
N SER A 100 8.94 -3.91 -9.61
CA SER A 100 9.54 -4.72 -10.68
C SER A 100 9.44 -4.01 -12.02
#